data_AF-A0A917WE90-F1
#
_entry.id   AF-A0A917WE90-F1
#
_cell.length_a   1.000
_cell.length_b   1.000
_cell.length_c   1.000
_cell.angle_alpha   90.00
_cell.angle_beta   90.00
_cell.angle_gamma   90.00
#
_symmetry.space_group_name_H-M   'P 1'
#
loop_
_entity.id
_entity.type
_entity.pdbx_description
1 polymer ?
#
loop_
_entity_poly.entity_id
_entity_poly.type
_entity_poly.pdbx_seq_one_letter_code
_entity_poly.pdbx_strand_id
1 'polypeptide(L)'
;MNDTLHDRTDATDDYLHRALLDLADDAPHDPQLAATIRRRSGWRRMTTAAPVAAALAVLLVVAGMLLFRPARPAPTHPASACQPVQTSVLPSWARVGFTDPEPEMPSVLSDHGLFLAIVFVPALVSPPAADYNNKILWAARPADPRQTSMSAGDRVDLSFHIDGRLEGTSTTMSTTVPGGPGPSIVDVPAPGCWVLRLTWGRYTDTVALPYADRASAGSTTG
;
A
#
# COMPACT_ATOMS: atom_id res chain seq x y z
N MET A 1 23.22 37.89 8.89
CA MET A 1 22.71 39.28 8.93
C MET A 1 21.59 39.36 7.92
N ASN A 2 20.35 39.14 8.36
CA ASN A 2 19.19 38.91 7.51
C ASN A 2 18.02 39.74 8.04
N ASP A 3 18.16 41.06 8.02
CA ASP A 3 17.24 42.00 8.69
C ASP A 3 16.90 43.26 7.86
N THR A 4 17.06 43.19 6.53
CA THR A 4 16.84 44.33 5.62
C THR A 4 15.84 44.06 4.51
N LEU A 5 15.16 42.89 4.51
CA LEU A 5 14.17 42.55 3.48
C LEU A 5 12.71 42.63 3.93
N HIS A 6 12.42 42.76 5.23
CA HIS A 6 11.05 42.83 5.74
C HIS A 6 10.50 44.26 5.86
N ASP A 7 11.37 45.28 5.79
CA ASP A 7 11.01 46.70 6.01
C ASP A 7 10.56 47.43 4.73
N ARG A 8 10.73 46.83 3.54
CA ARG A 8 10.51 47.52 2.26
C ARG A 8 9.13 47.26 1.63
N THR A 9 8.43 46.23 2.08
CA THR A 9 7.10 45.86 1.54
C THR A 9 5.96 46.68 2.17
N ASP A 10 6.07 47.02 3.47
CA ASP A 10 5.01 47.73 4.18
C ASP A 10 4.86 49.19 3.75
N ALA A 11 5.95 49.84 3.33
CA ALA A 11 5.92 51.23 2.88
C ALA A 11 5.24 51.42 1.50
N THR A 12 5.16 50.38 0.67
CA THR A 12 4.64 50.49 -0.70
C THR A 12 3.12 50.31 -0.74
N ASP A 13 2.59 49.39 0.08
CA ASP A 13 1.14 49.18 0.19
C ASP A 13 0.43 50.37 0.83
N ASP A 14 1.06 51.04 1.80
CA ASP A 14 0.47 52.22 2.46
C ASP A 14 0.40 53.45 1.52
N TYR A 15 1.29 53.52 0.52
CA TYR A 15 1.26 54.58 -0.49
C TYR A 15 0.17 54.35 -1.54
N LEU A 16 0.01 53.10 -2.01
CA LEU A 16 -1.04 52.74 -2.97
C LEU A 16 -2.43 52.86 -2.35
N HIS A 17 -2.58 52.48 -1.08
CA HIS A 17 -3.87 52.56 -0.42
C HIS A 17 -4.32 54.02 -0.21
N ARG A 18 -3.41 54.93 0.17
CA ARG A 18 -3.72 56.36 0.25
C ARG A 18 -4.04 56.98 -1.11
N ALA A 19 -3.26 56.64 -2.15
CA ALA A 19 -3.51 57.17 -3.50
C ALA A 19 -4.87 56.73 -4.07
N LEU A 20 -5.32 55.52 -3.76
CA LEU A 20 -6.64 55.02 -4.17
C LEU A 20 -7.80 55.67 -3.42
N LEU A 21 -7.61 55.97 -2.13
CA LEU A 21 -8.63 56.68 -1.34
C LEU A 21 -8.77 58.14 -1.77
N ASP A 22 -7.66 58.81 -2.09
CA ASP A 22 -7.66 60.20 -2.59
C ASP A 22 -8.36 60.29 -3.97
N LEU A 23 -8.19 59.28 -4.82
CA LEU A 23 -8.86 59.21 -6.13
C LEU A 23 -10.37 58.93 -6.02
N ALA A 24 -10.82 58.33 -4.91
CA ALA A 24 -12.23 58.01 -4.69
C ALA A 24 -13.02 59.21 -4.14
N ASP A 25 -12.37 60.09 -3.37
CA ASP A 25 -12.98 61.30 -2.82
C ASP A 25 -13.18 62.41 -3.88
N ASP A 26 -12.38 62.41 -4.96
CA ASP A 26 -12.42 63.44 -6.02
C ASP A 26 -13.31 63.07 -7.23
N ALA A 27 -14.10 61.99 -7.16
CA ALA A 27 -14.99 61.60 -8.24
C ALA A 27 -16.33 62.37 -8.18
N PRO A 28 -16.68 63.23 -9.17
CA PRO A 28 -17.91 64.00 -9.13
C PRO A 28 -19.14 63.09 -9.31
N HIS A 29 -19.98 63.01 -8.26
CA HIS A 29 -21.28 62.36 -8.31
C HIS A 29 -22.32 63.26 -9.00
N ASP A 30 -22.43 63.20 -10.33
CA ASP A 30 -23.57 63.78 -11.06
C ASP A 30 -24.55 62.69 -11.54
N PRO A 31 -25.70 62.50 -10.84
CA PRO A 31 -26.71 61.52 -11.21
C PRO A 31 -27.51 61.87 -12.47
N GLN A 32 -27.31 63.04 -13.11
CA GLN A 32 -28.03 63.41 -14.34
C GLN A 32 -27.33 63.02 -15.64
N LEU A 33 -26.04 62.65 -15.62
CA LEU A 33 -25.32 62.21 -16.81
C LEU A 33 -25.73 60.79 -17.27
N ALA A 34 -26.10 59.92 -16.31
CA ALA A 34 -26.43 58.51 -16.56
C ALA A 34 -27.79 58.30 -17.25
N ALA A 35 -28.71 59.27 -17.16
CA ALA A 35 -30.05 59.16 -17.74
C ALA A 35 -30.10 59.49 -19.24
N THR A 36 -29.15 60.28 -19.75
CA THR A 36 -29.20 60.84 -21.12
C THR A 36 -28.70 59.87 -22.19
N ILE A 37 -27.94 58.82 -21.82
CA ILE A 37 -27.26 57.94 -22.79
C ILE A 37 -28.14 56.78 -23.31
N ARG A 38 -29.27 56.44 -22.69
CA ARG A 38 -30.05 55.25 -23.09
C ARG A 38 -31.07 55.42 -24.23
N ARG A 39 -31.22 56.61 -24.84
CA ARG A 39 -32.30 56.89 -25.82
C ARG A 39 -31.89 57.21 -27.26
N ARG A 40 -30.63 57.07 -27.64
CA ARG A 40 -30.14 57.10 -29.03
C ARG A 40 -29.08 56.00 -29.12
N SER A 41 -29.14 54.96 -29.95
CA SER A 41 -29.54 54.93 -31.34
C SER A 41 -29.53 53.46 -31.79
N GLY A 42 -30.71 52.88 -31.97
CA GLY A 42 -30.84 51.75 -32.88
C GLY A 42 -30.93 52.29 -34.30
N TRP A 43 -29.90 52.08 -35.13
CA TRP A 43 -30.05 51.73 -36.54
C TRP A 43 -28.70 51.61 -37.28
N ARG A 44 -28.53 50.45 -37.92
CA ARG A 44 -27.92 50.24 -39.26
C ARG A 44 -26.40 50.35 -39.41
N ARG A 45 -25.75 49.17 -39.48
CA ARG A 45 -25.11 48.51 -40.66
C ARG A 45 -24.03 47.53 -40.13
N MET A 46 -24.16 46.22 -40.36
CA MET A 46 -23.50 45.43 -41.45
C MET A 46 -21.97 45.68 -41.53
N THR A 47 -21.04 44.72 -41.61
CA THR A 47 -20.98 43.25 -41.69
C THR A 47 -19.48 42.88 -41.67
N THR A 48 -19.16 41.58 -41.59
CA THR A 48 -17.89 40.91 -41.96
C THR A 48 -16.65 41.03 -41.05
N ALA A 49 -16.48 40.06 -40.14
CA ALA A 49 -15.17 39.41 -39.86
C ALA A 49 -15.35 38.22 -38.88
N ALA A 50 -16.19 37.24 -39.20
CA ALA A 50 -16.50 36.14 -38.26
C ALA A 50 -15.84 34.76 -38.53
N PRO A 51 -15.31 34.38 -39.71
CA PRO A 51 -14.93 32.97 -39.89
C PRO A 51 -13.49 32.62 -39.50
N VAL A 52 -12.56 33.59 -39.36
CA VAL A 52 -11.14 33.28 -39.13
C VAL A 52 -10.84 32.99 -37.65
N ALA A 53 -11.53 33.67 -36.72
CA ALA A 53 -11.28 33.52 -35.29
C ALA A 53 -11.72 32.14 -34.73
N ALA A 54 -12.76 31.53 -35.30
CA ALA A 54 -13.28 30.25 -34.84
C ALA A 54 -12.35 29.07 -35.19
N ALA A 55 -11.68 29.10 -36.34
CA ALA A 55 -10.80 28.02 -36.78
C ALA A 55 -9.51 27.91 -35.95
N LEU A 56 -8.94 29.05 -35.54
CA LEU A 56 -7.74 29.12 -34.70
C LEU A 56 -7.99 28.62 -33.26
N ALA A 57 -9.15 28.92 -32.69
CA ALA A 57 -9.51 28.46 -31.36
C ALA A 57 -9.68 26.93 -31.29
N VAL A 58 -10.26 26.31 -32.32
CA VAL A 58 -10.43 24.85 -32.39
C VAL A 58 -9.08 24.13 -32.54
N LEU A 59 -8.17 24.66 -33.37
CA LEU A 59 -6.83 24.07 -33.55
C LEU A 59 -5.99 24.10 -32.26
N LEU A 60 -6.08 25.16 -31.46
CA LEU A 60 -5.35 25.27 -30.19
C LEU A 60 -5.87 24.29 -29.12
N VAL A 61 -7.19 24.04 -29.07
CA VAL A 61 -7.77 23.05 -28.15
C VAL A 61 -7.38 21.62 -28.54
N VAL A 62 -7.39 21.28 -29.82
CA VAL A 62 -6.97 19.96 -30.32
C VAL A 62 -5.46 19.74 -30.10
N ALA A 63 -4.62 20.75 -30.34
CA ALA A 63 -3.19 20.67 -30.05
C ALA A 63 -2.91 20.51 -28.54
N GLY A 64 -3.66 21.21 -27.69
CA GLY A 64 -3.58 21.04 -26.24
C GLY A 64 -3.95 19.62 -25.78
N MET A 65 -5.01 19.02 -26.33
CA MET A 65 -5.41 17.65 -26.02
C MET A 65 -4.43 16.58 -26.56
N LEU A 66 -3.72 16.87 -27.65
CA LEU A 66 -2.71 15.96 -28.20
C LEU A 66 -1.36 16.04 -27.48
N LEU A 67 -1.01 17.21 -26.92
CA LEU A 67 0.27 17.44 -26.23
C LEU A 67 0.22 17.16 -24.72
N PHE A 68 -0.94 17.29 -24.08
CA PHE A 68 -1.14 16.91 -22.67
C PHE A 68 -1.73 15.51 -22.56
N ARG A 69 -0.97 14.50 -23.02
CA ARG A 69 -1.25 13.12 -22.60
C ARG A 69 -0.92 13.02 -21.11
N PRO A 70 -1.89 12.75 -20.21
CA PRO A 70 -1.57 12.51 -18.81
C PRO A 70 -0.57 11.36 -18.76
N ALA A 71 0.57 11.58 -18.08
CA ALA A 71 1.53 10.53 -17.83
C ALA A 71 0.78 9.36 -17.22
N ARG A 72 0.75 8.23 -17.94
CA ARG A 72 0.11 7.00 -17.44
C ARG A 72 0.79 6.69 -16.10
N PRO A 73 0.06 6.63 -14.98
CA PRO A 73 0.66 6.23 -13.72
C PRO A 73 1.42 4.93 -13.97
N ALA A 74 2.70 4.90 -13.63
CA ALA A 74 3.45 3.65 -13.69
C ALA A 74 2.67 2.61 -12.87
N PRO A 75 2.52 1.36 -13.35
CA PRO A 75 1.90 0.32 -12.55
C PRO A 75 2.66 0.23 -11.24
N THR A 76 2.05 0.70 -10.14
CA THR A 76 2.55 0.44 -8.80
C THR A 76 2.36 -1.06 -8.61
N HIS A 77 3.44 -1.81 -8.73
CA HIS A 77 3.40 -3.20 -8.30
C HIS A 77 2.96 -3.18 -6.83
N PRO A 78 1.94 -3.97 -6.44
CA PRO A 78 1.62 -4.10 -5.03
C PRO A 78 2.91 -4.52 -4.31
N ALA A 79 3.19 -3.88 -3.18
CA ALA A 79 4.29 -4.31 -2.32
C ALA A 79 4.08 -5.79 -2.00
N SER A 80 5.17 -6.58 -2.03
CA SER A 80 5.09 -8.01 -1.74
C SER A 80 4.48 -8.24 -0.36
N ALA A 81 3.66 -9.27 -0.22
CA ALA A 81 3.12 -9.71 1.06
C ALA A 81 4.22 -10.19 2.01
N CYS A 82 5.37 -10.64 1.49
CA CYS A 82 6.45 -11.14 2.31
C CYS A 82 7.22 -9.99 2.96
N GLN A 83 7.29 -10.04 4.27
CA GLN A 83 8.29 -9.33 5.04
C GLN A 83 9.54 -10.20 5.19
N PRO A 84 10.73 -9.60 5.38
CA PRO A 84 11.91 -10.37 5.78
C PRO A 84 11.61 -11.19 7.05
N VAL A 85 12.08 -12.44 7.06
CA VAL A 85 12.01 -13.27 8.28
C VAL A 85 12.93 -12.65 9.31
N GLN A 86 12.38 -12.24 10.44
CA GLN A 86 13.13 -11.58 11.50
C GLN A 86 13.47 -12.57 12.61
N THR A 87 14.71 -12.52 13.08
CA THR A 87 15.12 -13.20 14.32
C THR A 87 14.75 -12.30 15.49
N SER A 88 13.92 -12.81 16.40
CA SER A 88 13.52 -12.10 17.61
C SER A 88 13.16 -13.09 18.71
N VAL A 89 13.09 -12.59 19.95
CA VAL A 89 12.61 -13.37 21.08
C VAL A 89 11.16 -13.80 20.81
N LEU A 90 10.90 -15.11 20.90
CA LEU A 90 9.56 -15.65 20.66
C LEU A 90 8.53 -15.06 21.65
N PRO A 91 7.28 -14.84 21.23
CA PRO A 91 6.18 -14.53 22.16
C PRO A 91 6.05 -15.61 23.23
N SER A 92 5.72 -15.24 24.47
CA SER A 92 5.68 -16.19 25.61
C SER A 92 4.83 -17.44 25.37
N TRP A 93 3.70 -17.29 24.66
CA TRP A 93 2.81 -18.41 24.31
C TRP A 93 3.41 -19.40 23.29
N ALA A 94 4.46 -19.02 22.57
CA ALA A 94 5.15 -19.85 21.58
C ALA A 94 6.47 -20.45 22.11
N ARG A 95 6.80 -20.26 23.40
CA ARG A 95 8.06 -20.74 24.00
C ARG A 95 7.99 -22.16 24.55
N VAL A 96 6.82 -22.80 24.53
CA VAL A 96 6.65 -24.16 25.05
C VAL A 96 7.55 -25.13 24.27
N GLY A 97 8.35 -25.91 25.00
CA GLY A 97 9.30 -26.87 24.43
C GLY A 97 10.71 -26.33 24.21
N PHE A 98 10.94 -25.03 24.40
CA PHE A 98 12.29 -24.46 24.45
C PHE A 98 12.86 -24.51 25.87
N THR A 99 14.16 -24.80 26.00
CA THR A 99 14.87 -24.78 27.29
C THR A 99 15.24 -23.35 27.71
N ASP A 100 15.57 -22.52 26.73
CA ASP A 100 15.83 -21.09 26.93
C ASP A 100 14.50 -20.38 27.27
N PRO A 101 14.43 -19.55 28.33
CA PRO A 101 13.24 -18.78 28.67
C PRO A 101 12.92 -17.64 27.67
N GLU A 102 13.90 -17.18 26.90
CA GLU A 102 13.79 -16.10 25.90
C GLU A 102 14.46 -16.50 24.57
N PRO A 103 14.01 -17.59 23.93
CA PRO A 103 14.64 -18.11 22.74
C PRO A 103 14.50 -17.10 21.59
N GLU A 104 15.63 -16.71 21.00
CA GLU A 104 15.67 -15.92 19.76
C GLU A 104 15.64 -16.84 18.55
N MET A 105 14.61 -16.72 17.72
CA MET A 105 14.43 -17.59 16.55
C MET A 105 13.92 -16.79 15.34
N PRO A 106 14.29 -17.18 14.11
CA PRO A 106 13.67 -16.66 12.90
C PRO A 106 12.19 -17.03 12.90
N SER A 107 11.29 -16.05 12.82
CA SER A 107 9.87 -16.34 12.82
C SER A 107 9.03 -15.31 12.06
N VAL A 108 7.83 -15.72 11.65
CA VAL A 108 6.83 -14.87 11.01
C VAL A 108 5.49 -15.11 11.69
N LEU A 109 4.91 -14.02 12.21
CA LEU A 109 3.58 -14.04 12.82
C LEU A 109 2.53 -13.95 11.71
N SER A 110 1.45 -14.72 11.83
CA SER A 110 0.31 -14.62 10.93
C SER A 110 -0.44 -13.29 11.10
N ASP A 111 -1.24 -12.92 10.11
CA ASP A 111 -1.90 -11.60 10.00
C ASP A 111 -2.71 -11.23 11.25
N HIS A 112 -3.44 -12.18 11.85
CA HIS A 112 -4.23 -11.97 13.07
C HIS A 112 -3.51 -12.46 14.34
N GLY A 113 -2.26 -12.91 14.23
CA GLY A 113 -1.44 -13.38 15.35
C GLY A 113 -1.91 -14.67 16.00
N LEU A 114 -2.68 -15.48 15.27
CA LEU A 114 -3.18 -16.78 15.73
C LEU A 114 -2.15 -17.91 15.56
N PHE A 115 -1.22 -17.76 14.63
CA PHE A 115 -0.16 -18.72 14.38
C PHE A 115 1.19 -18.01 14.26
N LEU A 116 2.26 -18.72 14.64
CA LEU A 116 3.64 -18.30 14.44
C LEU A 116 4.37 -19.40 13.69
N ALA A 117 4.97 -19.05 12.55
CA ALA A 117 5.88 -19.90 11.81
C ALA A 117 7.29 -19.67 12.36
N ILE A 118 7.86 -20.65 13.07
CA ILE A 118 9.25 -20.60 13.54
C ILE A 118 10.11 -21.40 12.55
N VAL A 119 11.04 -20.72 11.88
CA VAL A 119 11.86 -21.30 10.81
C VAL A 119 13.14 -21.88 11.42
N PHE A 120 13.32 -23.19 11.28
CA PHE A 120 14.44 -23.95 11.87
C PHE A 120 15.64 -24.09 10.92
N VAL A 121 15.64 -23.31 9.85
CA VAL A 121 16.66 -23.31 8.82
C VAL A 121 17.04 -21.87 8.45
N PRO A 122 18.23 -21.62 7.88
CA PRO A 122 18.64 -20.25 7.52
C PRO A 122 17.70 -19.55 6.53
N ALA A 123 17.09 -20.30 5.61
CA ALA A 123 16.10 -19.81 4.66
C ALA A 123 15.20 -20.95 4.19
N LEU A 124 13.95 -20.68 3.88
CA LEU A 124 13.15 -21.65 3.14
C LEU A 124 13.59 -21.60 1.67
N VAL A 125 13.72 -22.76 1.00
CA VAL A 125 14.24 -22.84 -0.36
C VAL A 125 13.31 -23.64 -1.27
N SER A 126 13.19 -23.23 -2.52
CA SER A 126 12.46 -23.96 -3.55
C SER A 126 13.20 -23.94 -4.89
N PRO A 127 13.21 -25.07 -5.64
CA PRO A 127 12.69 -26.38 -5.23
C PRO A 127 13.48 -26.95 -4.03
N PRO A 128 12.88 -27.84 -3.22
CA PRO A 128 13.55 -28.43 -2.06
C PRO A 128 14.78 -29.25 -2.50
N ALA A 129 15.88 -29.22 -1.74
CA ALA A 129 17.04 -30.07 -2.02
C ALA A 129 16.88 -31.44 -1.36
N ALA A 130 17.56 -32.47 -1.88
CA ALA A 130 17.44 -33.83 -1.35
C ALA A 130 17.94 -33.95 0.11
N ASP A 131 18.88 -33.10 0.49
CA ASP A 131 19.51 -33.01 1.81
C ASP A 131 19.04 -31.78 2.60
N TYR A 132 18.03 -31.06 2.12
CA TYR A 132 17.52 -29.84 2.75
C TYR A 132 16.03 -29.93 3.02
N ASN A 133 15.66 -29.88 4.30
CA ASN A 133 14.27 -29.89 4.71
C ASN A 133 13.84 -28.48 5.11
N ASN A 134 12.81 -27.95 4.45
CA ASN A 134 12.17 -26.69 4.82
C ASN A 134 11.41 -26.83 6.14
N LYS A 135 12.16 -26.87 7.24
CA LYS A 135 11.64 -27.19 8.57
C LYS A 135 11.01 -25.96 9.21
N ILE A 136 9.71 -26.08 9.52
CA ILE A 136 8.92 -25.06 10.20
C ILE A 136 8.25 -25.67 11.42
N LEU A 137 8.43 -25.05 12.58
CA LEU A 137 7.64 -25.33 13.78
C LEU A 137 6.48 -24.33 13.82
N TRP A 138 5.26 -24.86 13.78
CA TRP A 138 4.04 -24.05 13.90
C TRP A 138 3.59 -23.98 15.35
N ALA A 139 3.55 -22.79 15.91
CA ALA A 139 2.91 -22.55 17.20
C ALA A 139 1.55 -21.89 16.96
N ALA A 140 0.47 -22.50 17.49
CA ALA A 140 -0.83 -21.85 17.55
C ALA A 140 -0.97 -21.12 18.89
N ARG A 141 -1.45 -19.89 18.84
CA ARG A 141 -1.79 -19.14 20.05
C ARG A 141 -2.89 -19.91 20.79
N PRO A 142 -2.75 -20.15 22.10
CA PRO A 142 -3.81 -20.75 22.89
C PRO A 142 -5.10 -19.96 22.73
N ALA A 143 -6.13 -20.67 22.31
CA ALA A 143 -7.50 -20.20 22.28
C ALA A 143 -7.99 -19.72 23.65
N ASP A 144 -8.93 -18.77 23.69
CA ASP A 144 -9.74 -18.55 24.89
C ASP A 144 -10.41 -19.90 25.26
N PRO A 145 -10.29 -20.38 26.52
CA PRO A 145 -10.94 -21.61 26.98
C PRO A 145 -12.44 -21.69 26.67
N ARG A 146 -13.13 -20.54 26.59
CA ARG A 146 -14.54 -20.45 26.19
C ARG A 146 -14.77 -20.81 24.74
N GLN A 147 -13.76 -20.62 23.89
CA GLN A 147 -13.81 -21.04 22.51
C GLN A 147 -13.51 -22.55 22.42
N THR A 148 -12.62 -23.12 23.24
CA THR A 148 -12.27 -24.56 23.21
C THR A 148 -13.30 -25.49 23.85
N SER A 149 -14.46 -24.99 24.26
CA SER A 149 -15.56 -25.82 24.73
C SER A 149 -16.16 -26.60 23.54
N MET A 150 -15.48 -27.68 23.16
CA MET A 150 -16.03 -28.70 22.29
C MET A 150 -16.93 -29.58 23.16
N SER A 151 -18.16 -29.79 22.72
CA SER A 151 -19.03 -30.74 23.41
C SER A 151 -18.42 -32.14 23.25
N ALA A 152 -18.49 -32.95 24.31
CA ALA A 152 -18.10 -34.36 24.23
C ALA A 152 -18.97 -35.07 23.18
N GLY A 153 -18.47 -35.18 21.95
CA GLY A 153 -19.24 -35.66 20.79
C GLY A 153 -18.81 -35.04 19.46
N ASP A 154 -18.20 -33.86 19.45
CA ASP A 154 -17.70 -33.26 18.22
C ASP A 154 -16.43 -33.98 17.74
N ARG A 155 -16.54 -34.69 16.62
CA ARG A 155 -15.38 -35.17 15.86
C ARG A 155 -14.78 -34.00 15.09
N VAL A 156 -13.97 -33.19 15.76
CA VAL A 156 -13.18 -32.16 15.09
C VAL A 156 -11.92 -32.81 14.52
N ASP A 157 -11.72 -32.68 13.21
CA ASP A 157 -10.43 -32.97 12.61
C ASP A 157 -9.40 -31.98 13.18
N LEU A 158 -8.44 -32.52 13.95
CA LEU A 158 -7.37 -31.73 14.56
C LEU A 158 -6.14 -31.62 13.65
N SER A 159 -6.24 -32.08 12.39
CA SER A 159 -5.21 -31.88 11.38
C SER A 159 -5.00 -30.38 11.12
N PHE A 160 -3.75 -30.02 10.85
CA PHE A 160 -3.40 -28.67 10.49
C PHE A 160 -3.21 -28.57 8.97
N HIS A 161 -4.13 -27.89 8.30
CA HIS A 161 -4.12 -27.73 6.86
C HIS A 161 -3.44 -26.41 6.47
N ILE A 162 -2.60 -26.48 5.44
CA ILE A 162 -1.86 -25.36 4.89
C ILE A 162 -2.15 -25.31 3.40
N ASP A 163 -2.84 -24.26 2.96
CA ASP A 163 -3.11 -23.99 1.55
C ASP A 163 -2.31 -22.76 1.13
N GLY A 164 -1.37 -22.93 0.20
CA GLY A 164 -0.48 -21.87 -0.26
C GLY A 164 -0.80 -21.40 -1.67
N ARG A 165 -0.62 -20.11 -1.91
CA ARG A 165 -0.59 -19.52 -3.26
C ARG A 165 0.66 -18.67 -3.42
N LEU A 166 1.37 -18.85 -4.53
CA LEU A 166 2.50 -18.01 -4.90
C LEU A 166 1.98 -16.65 -5.37
N GLU A 167 2.48 -15.59 -4.74
CA GLU A 167 2.09 -14.20 -5.01
C GLU A 167 2.20 -13.85 -6.50
N GLY A 168 1.17 -13.14 -7.01
CA GLY A 168 1.13 -12.71 -8.41
C GLY A 168 0.87 -13.83 -9.42
N THR A 169 0.64 -15.07 -8.99
CA THR A 169 0.44 -16.23 -9.87
C THR A 169 -0.79 -17.06 -9.49
N SER A 170 -1.12 -18.05 -10.33
CA SER A 170 -2.11 -19.09 -10.04
C SER A 170 -1.49 -20.36 -9.46
N THR A 171 -0.19 -20.37 -9.17
CA THR A 171 0.50 -21.55 -8.64
C THR A 171 0.10 -21.75 -7.18
N THR A 172 -0.34 -22.97 -6.85
CA THR A 172 -0.82 -23.33 -5.51
C THR A 172 -0.10 -24.55 -4.95
N MET A 173 -0.19 -24.72 -3.64
CA MET A 173 0.23 -25.92 -2.91
C MET A 173 -0.79 -26.19 -1.80
N SER A 174 -0.91 -27.44 -1.40
CA SER A 174 -1.66 -27.81 -0.21
C SER A 174 -0.92 -28.93 0.51
N THR A 175 -0.84 -28.84 1.83
CA THR A 175 -0.29 -29.91 2.67
C THR A 175 -1.05 -29.99 3.99
N THR A 176 -0.96 -31.14 4.65
CA THR A 176 -1.56 -31.38 5.95
C THR A 176 -0.48 -31.86 6.91
N VAL A 177 -0.41 -31.21 8.07
CA VAL A 177 0.42 -31.64 9.20
C VAL A 177 -0.47 -32.46 10.14
N PRO A 178 -0.24 -33.79 10.25
CA PRO A 178 -1.00 -34.62 11.16
C PRO A 178 -0.77 -34.23 12.61
N GLY A 179 -1.82 -34.29 13.43
CA GLY A 179 -1.72 -34.00 14.87
C GLY A 179 -1.75 -32.51 15.25
N GLY A 180 -1.92 -31.61 14.28
CA GLY A 180 -2.10 -30.18 14.51
C GLY A 180 -0.82 -29.36 14.31
N PRO A 181 -0.83 -28.07 14.72
CA PRO A 181 0.33 -27.20 14.68
C PRO A 181 1.50 -27.82 15.44
N GLY A 182 2.65 -27.90 14.79
CA GLY A 182 3.84 -28.55 15.32
C GLY A 182 5.00 -28.55 14.33
N PRO A 183 6.06 -29.31 14.60
CA PRO A 183 7.21 -29.42 13.70
C PRO A 183 6.80 -30.10 12.40
N SER A 184 7.16 -29.50 11.27
CA SER A 184 6.77 -29.97 9.94
C SER A 184 7.83 -29.63 8.89
N ILE A 185 7.76 -30.33 7.76
CA ILE A 185 8.48 -29.98 6.53
C ILE A 185 7.45 -29.44 5.55
N VAL A 186 7.64 -28.21 5.08
CA VAL A 186 6.70 -27.55 4.18
C VAL A 186 7.43 -27.13 2.92
N ASP A 187 7.26 -27.90 1.85
CA ASP A 187 7.86 -27.65 0.55
C ASP A 187 6.87 -27.01 -0.41
N VAL A 188 7.38 -26.15 -1.28
CA VAL A 188 6.62 -25.45 -2.31
C VAL A 188 7.25 -25.69 -3.69
N PRO A 189 6.46 -25.66 -4.78
CA PRO A 189 6.95 -26.02 -6.11
C PRO A 189 7.87 -24.98 -6.78
N ALA A 190 7.84 -23.72 -6.32
CA ALA A 190 8.62 -22.64 -6.91
C ALA A 190 9.09 -21.61 -5.85
N PRO A 191 10.23 -20.94 -6.06
CA PRO A 191 10.66 -19.85 -5.18
C PRO A 191 9.75 -18.63 -5.31
N GLY A 192 9.78 -17.77 -4.29
CA GLY A 192 9.02 -16.53 -4.22
C GLY A 192 8.25 -16.37 -2.92
N CYS A 193 7.34 -15.40 -2.89
CA CYS A 193 6.51 -15.14 -1.73
C CYS A 193 5.26 -16.04 -1.72
N TRP A 194 5.16 -16.92 -0.74
CA TRP A 194 4.01 -17.81 -0.59
C TRP A 194 3.07 -17.30 0.49
N VAL A 195 1.84 -16.97 0.09
CA VAL A 195 0.76 -16.61 1.01
C VAL A 195 0.04 -17.89 1.40
N LEU A 196 0.18 -18.29 2.66
CA LEU A 196 -0.31 -19.53 3.22
C LEU A 196 -1.52 -19.27 4.10
N ARG A 197 -2.66 -19.86 3.74
CA ARG A 197 -3.84 -19.95 4.60
C ARG A 197 -3.69 -21.17 5.50
N LEU A 198 -3.72 -20.93 6.80
CA LEU A 198 -3.54 -21.91 7.86
C LEU A 198 -4.89 -22.25 8.45
N THR A 199 -5.23 -23.53 8.60
CA THR A 199 -6.50 -23.96 9.20
C THR A 199 -6.27 -25.07 10.23
N TRP A 200 -6.75 -24.87 11.46
CA TRP A 200 -6.70 -25.86 12.54
C TRP A 200 -7.99 -25.82 13.39
N GLY A 201 -8.80 -26.87 13.34
CA GLY A 201 -10.13 -26.84 13.94
C GLY A 201 -10.93 -25.65 13.41
N ARG A 202 -11.34 -24.72 14.28
CA ARG A 202 -12.03 -23.47 13.90
C ARG A 202 -11.10 -22.29 13.60
N TYR A 203 -9.80 -22.44 13.84
CA TYR A 203 -8.84 -21.36 13.65
C TYR A 203 -8.46 -21.27 12.18
N THR A 204 -8.50 -20.06 11.65
CA THR A 204 -7.98 -19.74 10.33
C THR A 204 -7.19 -18.44 10.40
N ASP A 205 -6.02 -18.43 9.80
CA ASP A 205 -5.23 -17.21 9.63
C ASP A 205 -4.38 -17.31 8.35
N THR A 206 -3.69 -16.23 8.00
CA THR A 206 -2.80 -16.19 6.84
C THR A 206 -1.39 -15.77 7.26
N VAL A 207 -0.37 -16.35 6.63
CA VAL A 207 1.02 -15.92 6.80
C VAL A 207 1.71 -15.90 5.45
N ALA A 208 2.58 -14.92 5.21
CA ALA A 208 3.41 -14.86 4.02
C ALA A 208 4.83 -15.32 4.34
N LEU A 209 5.32 -16.35 3.64
CA LEU A 209 6.66 -16.91 3.83
C LEU A 209 7.49 -16.80 2.54
N PRO A 210 8.71 -16.22 2.61
CA PRO A 210 9.61 -16.17 1.46
C PRO A 210 10.33 -17.51 1.30
N TYR A 211 10.30 -18.06 0.09
CA TYR A 211 11.13 -19.19 -0.35
C TYR A 211 12.18 -18.69 -1.34
N ALA A 212 13.45 -18.81 -1.00
CA ALA A 212 14.56 -18.44 -1.86
C ALA A 212 14.73 -19.44 -3.01
N ASP A 213 15.24 -18.95 -4.14
CA ASP A 213 15.75 -19.83 -5.18
C ASP A 213 17.04 -20.49 -4.67
N ARG A 214 17.09 -21.84 -4.75
CA ARG A 214 18.28 -22.61 -4.39
C ARG A 214 19.53 -22.12 -5.12
N ALA A 215 19.40 -21.75 -6.40
CA ALA A 215 20.54 -21.27 -7.18
C ALA A 215 21.14 -19.98 -6.60
N SER A 216 20.30 -19.15 -5.96
CA SER A 216 20.73 -17.91 -5.32
C SER A 216 21.26 -18.14 -3.89
N ALA A 217 20.78 -19.16 -3.18
CA ALA A 217 21.22 -19.48 -1.82
C ALA A 217 22.65 -20.06 -1.75
N GLY A 218 23.17 -20.60 -2.86
CA GLY A 218 24.53 -21.17 -2.94
C GLY A 218 25.66 -20.17 -3.24
N SER A 219 25.35 -18.91 -3.55
CA SER A 219 26.34 -17.92 -4.00
C SER A 219 26.90 -16.99 -2.91
N THR A 220 26.53 -17.17 -1.64
CA THR A 220 26.96 -16.28 -0.54
C THR A 220 28.26 -16.70 0.15
N THR A 221 29.01 -17.66 -0.41
CA THR A 221 30.33 -18.04 0.11
C THR A 221 31.37 -17.90 -0.99
N GLY A 222 32.03 -16.74 -1.03
CA GLY A 222 33.21 -16.44 -1.84
C GLY A 222 34.11 -15.49 -1.07
#